data_AF-A0A316S393-F1
#
_entry.id   AF-A0A316S393-F1
#
_cell.length_a   1.000
_cell.length_b   1.000
_cell.length_c   1.000
_cell.angle_alpha   90.00
_cell.angle_beta   90.00
_cell.angle_gamma   90.00
#
_symmetry.space_group_name_H-M   'P 1'
#
loop_
_entity.id
_entity.type
_entity.pdbx_description
1 polymer ?
#
loop_
_entity_poly.entity_id
_entity_poly.type
_entity_poly.pdbx_seq_one_letter_code
_entity_poly.pdbx_strand_id
1 'polypeptide(L)'
;MKKLQILGAVCLGLMMYFQPPVMAAEKTVIVNSADNLNFGYAVETEKSKYAPQHIFDDGNKTYILLSEKADGKYIRIMGKRIDGNYDLIRPQRADEFLILPGIYESLNMRIDDVLVKVLKN
;
A
#
# COMPACT_ATOMS: atom_id res chain seq x y z
N MET A 1 17.69 20.54 65.54
CA MET A 1 16.80 19.36 65.48
C MET A 1 15.82 19.61 64.34
N LYS A 2 16.11 19.11 63.14
CA LYS A 2 15.60 17.86 62.53
C LYS A 2 14.08 17.86 62.29
N LYS A 3 13.73 17.51 61.03
CA LYS A 3 12.42 17.12 60.44
C LYS A 3 11.69 18.31 59.78
N LEU A 4 11.18 18.23 58.55
CA LEU A 4 10.88 17.08 57.71
C LEU A 4 10.95 17.53 56.23
N GLN A 5 11.81 16.86 55.47
CA GLN A 5 11.78 16.85 54.01
C GLN A 5 10.56 16.05 53.54
N ILE A 6 10.31 16.06 52.23
CA ILE A 6 9.37 15.20 51.48
C ILE A 6 8.02 15.86 51.19
N LEU A 7 7.99 16.77 50.21
CA LEU A 7 6.78 17.01 49.42
C LEU A 7 7.07 17.17 47.91
N GLY A 8 8.21 16.65 47.43
CA GLY A 8 8.68 16.85 46.05
C GLY A 8 8.82 15.58 45.21
N ALA A 9 8.40 14.40 45.70
CA ALA A 9 8.74 13.12 45.08
C ALA A 9 7.55 12.24 44.66
N VAL A 10 6.32 12.77 44.60
CA VAL A 10 5.14 11.94 44.23
C VAL A 10 4.60 12.25 42.83
N CYS A 11 4.90 13.42 42.24
CA CYS A 11 4.37 13.75 40.91
C CYS A 11 5.17 13.19 39.73
N LEU A 12 6.40 12.67 39.93
CA LEU A 12 7.20 12.11 38.83
C LEU A 12 6.95 10.61 38.57
N GLY A 13 6.32 9.88 39.50
CA GLY A 13 6.16 8.43 39.40
C GLY A 13 4.97 7.95 38.57
N LEU A 14 4.01 8.84 38.24
CA LEU A 14 2.73 8.46 37.63
C LEU A 14 2.65 8.71 36.12
N MET A 15 3.69 9.27 35.48
CA MET A 15 3.67 9.52 34.03
C MET A 15 4.30 8.40 33.17
N MET A 16 4.81 7.32 33.77
CA MET A 16 5.55 6.28 33.01
C MET A 16 4.77 5.00 32.69
N TYR A 17 3.46 4.90 32.98
CA TYR A 17 2.76 3.60 32.88
C TYR A 17 1.43 3.58 32.12
N PHE A 18 1.30 4.43 31.09
CA PHE A 18 0.30 4.18 30.05
C PHE A 18 0.90 4.42 28.68
N GLN A 19 1.80 3.53 28.26
CA GLN A 19 1.89 3.27 26.82
C GLN A 19 0.65 2.45 26.48
N PRO A 20 -0.28 2.96 25.66
CA PRO A 20 -1.32 2.10 25.11
C PRO A 20 -0.62 0.92 24.43
N PRO A 21 -1.16 -0.31 24.51
CA PRO A 21 -0.60 -1.41 23.76
C PRO A 21 -0.48 -0.95 22.30
N VAL A 22 0.73 -0.99 21.76
CA VAL A 22 0.95 -0.82 20.32
C VAL A 22 0.24 -2.02 19.69
N MET A 23 -1.03 -1.80 19.34
CA MET A 23 -1.77 -2.71 18.50
C MET A 23 -0.99 -2.73 17.20
N ALA A 24 -0.22 -3.79 16.97
CA ALA A 24 0.33 -4.05 15.65
C ALA A 24 -0.88 -4.09 14.72
N ALA A 25 -1.08 -3.02 13.95
CA ALA A 25 -2.10 -3.01 12.93
C ALA A 25 -1.80 -4.22 12.03
N GLU A 26 -2.78 -5.12 11.92
CA GLU A 26 -2.65 -6.30 11.11
C GLU A 26 -2.54 -5.83 9.65
N LYS A 27 -1.31 -5.74 9.13
CA LYS A 27 -1.00 -5.29 7.77
C LYS A 27 -1.28 -6.40 6.76
N THR A 28 -2.55 -6.80 6.65
CA THR A 28 -2.97 -7.87 5.76
C THR A 28 -3.87 -7.31 4.66
N VAL A 29 -3.68 -7.83 3.45
CA VAL A 29 -4.62 -7.61 2.34
C VAL A 29 -5.39 -8.89 2.14
N ILE A 30 -6.72 -8.77 2.17
CA ILE A 30 -7.62 -9.89 1.93
C ILE A 30 -7.68 -10.12 0.42
N VAL A 31 -7.26 -11.31 -0.01
CA VAL A 31 -7.37 -11.78 -1.39
C VAL A 31 -8.52 -12.76 -1.54
N ASN A 32 -9.08 -12.87 -2.75
CA ASN A 32 -10.20 -13.76 -3.05
C ASN A 32 -9.80 -15.25 -3.00
N SER A 33 -8.61 -15.60 -3.47
CA SER A 33 -8.08 -16.97 -3.46
C SER A 33 -6.55 -16.94 -3.45
N ALA A 34 -5.94 -17.64 -2.48
CA ALA A 34 -4.49 -17.80 -2.44
C ALA A 34 -3.96 -18.77 -3.52
N ASP A 35 -4.78 -19.74 -3.92
CA ASP A 35 -4.41 -20.74 -4.93
C ASP A 35 -4.44 -20.18 -6.36
N ASN A 36 -5.15 -19.07 -6.57
CA ASN A 36 -5.31 -18.42 -7.89
C ASN A 36 -4.51 -17.12 -8.01
N LEU A 37 -3.49 -16.92 -7.18
CA LEU A 37 -2.64 -15.75 -7.30
C LEU A 37 -1.81 -15.81 -8.59
N ASN A 38 -1.96 -14.83 -9.44
CA ASN A 38 -1.23 -14.67 -10.69
C ASN A 38 -0.24 -13.51 -10.58
N PHE A 39 1.06 -13.81 -10.59
CA PHE A 39 2.17 -12.85 -10.53
C PHE A 39 2.75 -12.51 -11.92
N GLY A 40 2.08 -12.91 -13.00
CA GLY A 40 2.51 -12.73 -14.38
C GLY A 40 2.38 -11.30 -14.88
N TYR A 41 3.01 -10.34 -14.21
CA TYR A 41 3.03 -8.94 -14.61
C TYR A 41 4.47 -8.44 -14.74
N ALA A 42 4.74 -7.65 -15.75
CA ALA A 42 6.03 -7.01 -15.98
C ALA A 42 5.88 -5.49 -16.08
N VAL A 43 6.82 -4.75 -15.48
CA VAL A 43 6.95 -3.31 -15.66
C VAL A 43 7.77 -3.07 -16.92
N GLU A 44 7.17 -2.47 -17.96
CA GLU A 44 7.85 -2.19 -19.23
C GLU A 44 8.71 -0.93 -19.17
N THR A 45 8.40 -0.01 -18.26
CA THR A 45 9.14 1.26 -18.16
C THR A 45 10.45 1.05 -17.43
N GLU A 46 11.55 1.00 -18.17
CA GLU A 46 12.88 0.85 -17.58
C GLU A 46 13.16 1.96 -16.55
N LYS A 47 13.71 1.56 -15.39
CA LYS A 47 14.33 2.45 -14.39
C LYS A 47 13.42 3.53 -13.79
N SER A 48 12.10 3.34 -13.80
CA SER A 48 11.20 4.27 -13.09
C SER A 48 11.45 4.23 -11.58
N LYS A 49 11.64 5.41 -10.98
CA LYS A 49 11.71 5.56 -9.50
C LYS A 49 10.41 5.14 -8.80
N TYR A 50 9.31 4.97 -9.55
CA TYR A 50 8.01 4.56 -9.03
C TYR A 50 7.58 3.19 -9.56
N ALA A 51 8.50 2.39 -10.09
CA ALA A 51 8.19 1.01 -10.45
C ALA A 51 7.61 0.27 -9.22
N PRO A 52 6.42 -0.37 -9.35
CA PRO A 52 5.87 -1.19 -8.28
C PRO A 52 6.83 -2.30 -7.86
N GLN A 53 6.76 -2.68 -6.59
CA GLN A 53 7.56 -3.78 -6.06
C GLN A 53 6.97 -5.13 -6.49
N HIS A 54 5.64 -5.25 -6.37
CA HIS A 54 4.89 -6.45 -6.74
C HIS A 54 3.58 -6.07 -7.42
N ILE A 55 3.17 -6.90 -8.36
CA ILE A 55 1.88 -6.81 -9.03
C ILE A 55 1.35 -8.23 -9.19
N PHE A 56 0.11 -8.47 -8.79
CA PHE A 56 -0.54 -9.75 -8.96
C PHE A 56 -2.05 -9.60 -9.02
N ASP A 57 -2.77 -10.61 -9.50
CA ASP A 57 -4.22 -10.70 -9.37
C ASP A 57 -4.65 -12.00 -8.71
N ASP A 58 -5.87 -12.04 -8.16
CA ASP A 58 -6.44 -13.20 -7.48
C ASP A 58 -7.57 -13.89 -8.28
N GLY A 59 -7.62 -13.64 -9.60
CA GLY A 59 -8.73 -14.05 -10.45
C GLY A 59 -9.93 -13.09 -10.46
N ASN A 60 -9.95 -12.06 -9.60
CA ASN A 60 -11.02 -11.06 -9.54
C ASN A 60 -10.49 -9.62 -9.52
N LYS A 61 -9.49 -9.34 -8.68
CA LYS A 61 -8.89 -8.03 -8.48
C LYS A 61 -7.39 -8.06 -8.76
N THR A 62 -6.85 -6.94 -9.23
CA THR A 62 -5.41 -6.72 -9.33
C THR A 62 -4.91 -5.92 -8.13
N TYR A 63 -3.78 -6.33 -7.58
CA TYR A 63 -3.09 -5.74 -6.43
C TYR A 63 -1.74 -5.20 -6.90
N ILE A 64 -1.43 -3.96 -6.50
CA ILE A 64 -0.19 -3.28 -6.84
C ILE A 64 0.45 -2.81 -5.55
N LEU A 65 1.59 -3.40 -5.18
CA LEU A 65 2.43 -2.89 -4.09
C LEU A 65 3.30 -1.76 -4.63
N LEU A 66 3.03 -0.54 -4.18
CA LEU A 66 3.76 0.63 -4.63
C LEU A 66 5.20 0.65 -4.11
N SER A 67 6.08 1.37 -4.81
CA SER A 67 7.35 1.79 -4.22
C SER A 67 7.10 2.80 -3.11
N GLU A 68 7.88 2.76 -2.03
CA GLU A 68 7.88 3.79 -0.97
C GLU A 68 8.03 5.21 -1.54
N LYS A 69 8.73 5.37 -2.67
CA LYS A 69 8.90 6.67 -3.34
C LYS A 69 7.57 7.24 -3.87
N ALA A 70 6.57 6.41 -4.10
CA ALA A 70 5.24 6.80 -4.55
C ALA A 70 4.28 7.12 -3.38
N ASP A 71 4.73 7.02 -2.13
CA ASP A 71 3.90 7.38 -0.98
C ASP A 71 3.50 8.86 -1.00
N GLY A 72 2.25 9.12 -0.62
CA GLY A 72 1.62 10.44 -0.67
C GLY A 72 1.45 11.03 -2.08
N LYS A 73 1.84 10.32 -3.16
CA LYS A 73 1.76 10.83 -4.53
C LYS A 73 0.36 10.70 -5.10
N TYR A 74 0.05 11.58 -6.06
CA TYR A 74 -1.17 11.51 -6.83
C TYR A 74 -1.00 10.50 -7.97
N ILE A 75 -1.89 9.51 -8.03
CA ILE A 75 -1.80 8.38 -8.95
C ILE A 75 -3.08 8.30 -9.76
N ARG A 76 -2.94 8.34 -11.09
CA ARG A 76 -4.02 8.08 -12.05
C ARG A 76 -3.71 6.78 -12.76
N ILE A 77 -4.69 5.87 -12.84
CA ILE A 77 -4.48 4.56 -13.46
C ILE A 77 -5.49 4.39 -14.58
N MET A 78 -4.99 4.07 -15.78
CA MET A 78 -5.81 3.58 -16.88
C MET A 78 -5.45 2.12 -17.11
N GLY A 79 -6.44 1.24 -17.14
CA GLY A 79 -6.22 -0.19 -17.39
C GLY A 79 -6.94 -0.66 -18.63
N LYS A 80 -6.27 -1.45 -19.46
CA LYS A 80 -6.90 -2.19 -20.55
C LYS A 80 -7.37 -3.54 -20.03
N ARG A 81 -8.65 -3.82 -20.11
CA ARG A 81 -9.27 -5.09 -19.73
C ARG A 81 -9.01 -6.17 -20.79
N ILE A 82 -9.23 -7.43 -20.41
CA ILE A 82 -9.10 -8.60 -21.30
C ILE A 82 -10.06 -8.56 -22.50
N ASP A 83 -11.19 -7.87 -22.36
CA ASP A 83 -12.16 -7.68 -23.44
C ASP A 83 -11.76 -6.56 -24.42
N GLY A 84 -10.60 -5.91 -24.21
CA GLY A 84 -10.11 -4.80 -25.02
C GLY A 84 -10.58 -3.41 -24.60
N ASN A 85 -11.53 -3.30 -23.66
CA ASN A 85 -12.03 -2.01 -23.17
C ASN A 85 -11.04 -1.35 -22.20
N TYR A 86 -11.19 -0.05 -21.97
CA TYR A 86 -10.34 0.73 -21.07
C TYR A 86 -11.14 1.29 -19.90
N ASP A 87 -10.58 1.15 -18.70
CA ASP A 87 -11.10 1.78 -17.48
C ASP A 87 -10.19 2.92 -17.06
N LEU A 88 -10.79 4.04 -16.63
CA LEU A 88 -10.13 4.98 -15.73
C LEU A 88 -10.40 4.53 -14.29
N ILE A 89 -9.36 4.02 -13.63
CA ILE A 89 -9.52 3.24 -12.41
C ILE A 89 -9.39 4.13 -11.18
N ARG A 90 -10.37 4.00 -10.27
CA ARG A 90 -10.28 4.53 -8.90
C ARG A 90 -9.93 3.37 -7.96
N PRO A 91 -8.66 3.20 -7.57
CA PRO A 91 -8.26 2.08 -6.71
C PRO A 91 -8.72 2.28 -5.27
N GLN A 92 -8.98 1.17 -4.58
CA GLN A 92 -9.01 1.15 -3.12
C GLN A 92 -7.56 1.15 -2.61
N ARG A 93 -7.26 1.92 -1.55
CA ARG A 93 -5.99 1.85 -0.83
C ARG A 93 -6.14 0.94 0.40
N ALA A 94 -5.19 0.04 0.58
CA ALA A 94 -5.02 -0.77 1.79
C ALA A 94 -3.53 -0.81 2.11
N ASP A 95 -3.10 -0.05 3.12
CA ASP A 95 -1.68 0.25 3.37
C ASP A 95 -0.96 0.72 2.09
N GLU A 96 0.09 0.01 1.69
CA GLU A 96 0.93 0.29 0.52
C GLU A 96 0.36 -0.29 -0.79
N PHE A 97 -0.75 -1.04 -0.69
CA PHE A 97 -1.40 -1.63 -1.86
C PHE A 97 -2.44 -0.70 -2.48
N LEU A 98 -2.40 -0.65 -3.81
CA LEU A 98 -3.56 -0.27 -4.61
C LEU A 98 -4.31 -1.53 -5.04
N ILE A 99 -5.60 -1.59 -4.74
CA ILE A 99 -6.49 -2.68 -5.11
C ILE A 99 -7.42 -2.18 -6.22
N LEU A 100 -7.31 -2.79 -7.39
CA LEU A 100 -8.02 -2.40 -8.60
C LEU A 100 -9.23 -3.35 -8.81
N PRO A 101 -10.41 -2.82 -9.17
CA PRO A 101 -11.61 -3.62 -9.36
C PRO A 101 -11.62 -4.30 -10.73
N GLY A 102 -10.85 -5.38 -10.88
CA GLY A 102 -10.80 -6.17 -12.11
C GLY A 102 -9.41 -6.71 -12.41
N ILE A 103 -9.31 -7.46 -13.51
CA ILE A 103 -8.06 -7.94 -14.10
C ILE A 103 -7.79 -7.16 -15.39
N TYR A 104 -6.54 -6.77 -15.58
CA TYR A 104 -6.11 -5.93 -16.69
C TYR A 104 -4.96 -6.57 -17.47
N GLU A 105 -5.04 -6.52 -18.79
CA GLU A 105 -3.95 -6.91 -19.70
C GLU A 105 -2.78 -5.93 -19.62
N SER A 106 -3.08 -4.64 -19.44
CA SER A 106 -2.05 -3.62 -19.26
C SER A 106 -2.55 -2.48 -18.39
N LEU A 107 -1.61 -1.83 -17.71
CA LEU A 107 -1.86 -0.67 -16.86
C LEU A 107 -0.91 0.47 -17.23
N ASN A 108 -1.47 1.65 -17.40
CA ASN A 108 -0.77 2.92 -17.49
C ASN A 108 -0.99 3.68 -16.20
N MET A 109 0.00 3.67 -15.31
CA MET A 109 -0.04 4.41 -14.05
C MET A 109 0.74 5.71 -14.21
N ARG A 110 0.04 6.84 -14.02
CA ARG A 110 0.66 8.15 -14.00
C ARG A 110 0.77 8.65 -12.56
N ILE A 111 2.01 8.68 -12.08
CA ILE A 111 2.38 9.06 -10.71
C ILE A 111 3.07 10.43 -10.80
N ASP A 112 2.37 11.47 -10.36
CA ASP A 112 2.65 12.86 -10.73
C ASP A 112 2.78 12.99 -12.27
N ASP A 113 4.00 13.28 -12.77
CA ASP A 113 4.29 13.43 -14.20
C ASP A 113 4.90 12.17 -14.85
N VAL A 114 5.29 11.18 -14.03
CA VAL A 114 5.96 9.95 -14.49
C VAL A 114 4.93 8.91 -14.91
N LEU A 115 5.14 8.33 -16.09
CA LEU A 115 4.37 7.18 -16.58
C LEU A 115 5.09 5.89 -16.20
N VAL A 116 4.34 4.94 -15.64
CA VAL A 116 4.76 3.55 -15.43
C VAL A 116 3.79 2.65 -16.18
N LYS A 117 4.32 1.89 -17.14
CA LYS A 117 3.59 0.90 -17.92
C LYS A 117 3.81 -0.49 -17.34
N VAL A 118 2.72 -1.24 -17.21
CA VAL A 118 2.71 -2.62 -16.76
C VAL A 118 1.96 -3.44 -17.79
N LEU A 119 2.48 -4.63 -18.10
CA LEU A 119 1.86 -5.61 -18.98
C LEU A 119 1.66 -6.92 -18.23
N LYS A 120 0.53 -7.59 -18.46
CA LYS A 120 0.28 -8.96 -18.04
C LYS A 120 0.89 -9.92 -19.09
N ASN A 121 1.72 -10.85 -18.64
CA ASN A 121 2.43 -11.85 -19.46
C ASN A 121 1.61 -13.13 -19.64
#